data_AF-A0A927GAA0-F1
#
_entry.id   AF-A0A927GAA0-F1
#
_cell.length_a   1.000
_cell.length_b   1.000
_cell.length_c   1.000
_cell.angle_alpha   90.00
_cell.angle_beta   90.00
_cell.angle_gamma   90.00
#
_symmetry.space_group_name_H-M   'P 1'
#
loop_
_entity.id
_entity.type
_entity.pdbx_description
1 polymer ?
#
loop_
_entity_poly.entity_id
_entity_poly.type
_entity_poly.pdbx_seq_one_letter_code
_entity_poly.pdbx_strand_id
1 'polypeptide(L)'
;MGNVFVGLLYTTGISLFLYKGDSLNEIIATRFAAICIIMVALLPTSKDIYGCSTQVYHPNALGEEFHKAFAAFFLLTMSVLFCVFTQNSDTSQQARNRNRLYRVCAATISIIVFTIVAISKPGWLDQQSEQLVLSWTTEYKPVFWLEWIALAAVSISWLTKGQWFLVDPLPQLQNSFMDNSYQSEQSEYAKSIN
;
A
#
# COMPACT_ATOMS: atom_id res chain seq x y z
N MET A 1 -12.91 2.21 -17.44
CA MET A 1 -12.32 2.17 -16.08
C MET A 1 -10.90 1.61 -16.06
N GLY A 2 -10.60 0.51 -16.78
CA GLY A 2 -9.25 -0.08 -16.82
C GLY A 2 -8.11 0.91 -17.14
N ASN A 3 -8.29 1.84 -18.09
CA ASN A 3 -7.23 2.79 -18.45
C ASN A 3 -6.80 3.71 -17.30
N VAL A 4 -7.73 4.14 -16.44
CA VAL A 4 -7.41 4.97 -15.27
C VAL A 4 -6.65 4.15 -14.24
N PHE A 5 -7.10 2.91 -14.00
CA PHE A 5 -6.42 1.98 -13.10
C PHE A 5 -4.98 1.70 -13.56
N VAL A 6 -4.78 1.40 -14.84
CA VAL A 6 -3.45 1.20 -15.45
C VAL A 6 -2.57 2.44 -15.29
N GLY A 7 -3.13 3.64 -15.49
CA GLY A 7 -2.42 4.90 -15.23
C GLY A 7 -1.92 5.01 -13.79
N LEU A 8 -2.76 4.67 -12.81
CA LEU A 8 -2.39 4.68 -11.39
C LEU A 8 -1.26 3.67 -11.07
N LEU A 9 -1.28 2.50 -11.71
CA LEU A 9 -0.20 1.51 -11.55
C LEU A 9 1.14 2.06 -12.05
N TYR A 10 1.17 2.69 -13.23
CA TYR A 10 2.37 3.33 -13.75
C TYR A 10 2.87 4.45 -12.84
N THR A 11 2.00 5.36 -12.41
CA THR A 11 2.38 6.45 -11.51
C THR A 11 2.94 5.92 -10.19
N THR A 12 2.34 4.87 -9.64
CA THR A 12 2.82 4.22 -8.41
C THR A 12 4.19 3.59 -8.64
N GLY A 13 4.38 2.84 -9.73
CA GLY A 13 5.66 2.23 -10.08
C GLY A 13 6.78 3.25 -10.26
N ILE A 14 6.51 4.33 -10.98
CA ILE A 14 7.49 5.42 -11.15
C ILE A 14 7.79 6.08 -9.80
N SER A 15 6.81 6.28 -8.93
CA SER A 15 7.02 6.87 -7.60
C SER A 15 7.92 6.00 -6.71
N LEU A 16 7.72 4.69 -6.75
CA LEU A 16 8.56 3.72 -6.04
C LEU A 16 9.97 3.66 -6.63
N PHE A 17 10.09 3.73 -7.96
CA PHE A 17 11.38 3.89 -8.64
C PHE A 17 11.97 5.30 -8.42
N LEU A 18 11.19 6.29 -8.04
CA LEU A 18 11.65 7.61 -7.57
C LEU A 18 12.45 7.52 -6.27
N TYR A 19 12.12 6.53 -5.46
CA TYR A 19 12.45 6.54 -4.04
C TYR A 19 13.94 6.33 -3.78
N LYS A 20 14.51 7.22 -2.96
CA LYS A 20 15.91 7.21 -2.57
C LYS A 20 16.21 6.16 -1.49
N GLY A 21 15.24 5.84 -0.64
CA GLY A 21 15.39 4.89 0.48
C GLY A 21 16.22 5.42 1.64
N ASP A 22 15.93 4.93 2.85
CA ASP A 22 16.73 5.20 4.05
C ASP A 22 17.80 4.10 4.26
N SER A 23 17.60 2.91 3.67
CA SER A 23 18.53 1.78 3.71
C SER A 23 18.62 1.03 2.38
N LEU A 24 19.71 0.29 2.14
CA LEU A 24 19.86 -0.53 0.93
C LEU A 24 18.73 -1.55 0.75
N ASN A 25 18.26 -2.17 1.84
CA ASN A 25 17.17 -3.13 1.80
C ASN A 25 15.86 -2.47 1.35
N GLU A 26 15.58 -1.25 1.82
CA GLU A 26 14.42 -0.49 1.37
C GLU A 26 14.53 -0.09 -0.11
N ILE A 27 15.71 0.30 -0.56
CA ILE A 27 15.96 0.63 -1.97
C ILE A 27 15.68 -0.61 -2.82
N ILE A 28 16.30 -1.75 -2.52
CA ILE A 28 16.13 -2.98 -3.29
C ILE A 28 14.65 -3.39 -3.33
N ALA A 29 13.97 -3.39 -2.19
CA ALA A 29 12.57 -3.76 -2.09
C ALA A 29 11.66 -2.80 -2.88
N THR A 30 11.89 -1.49 -2.82
CA THR A 30 11.09 -0.50 -3.56
C THR A 30 11.33 -0.56 -5.06
N ARG A 31 12.56 -0.85 -5.52
CA ARG A 31 12.86 -1.09 -6.94
C ARG A 31 12.18 -2.36 -7.45
N PHE A 32 12.23 -3.43 -6.67
CA PHE A 32 11.57 -4.67 -7.00
C PHE A 32 10.04 -4.46 -7.10
N ALA A 33 9.44 -3.81 -6.10
CA ALA A 33 8.02 -3.47 -6.11
C ALA A 33 7.63 -2.61 -7.33
N ALA A 34 8.46 -1.63 -7.69
CA ALA A 34 8.26 -0.78 -8.87
C ALA A 34 8.20 -1.59 -10.17
N ILE A 35 9.14 -2.54 -10.35
CA ILE A 35 9.16 -3.42 -11.53
C ILE A 35 7.89 -4.29 -11.54
N CYS A 36 7.52 -4.89 -10.40
CA CYS A 36 6.33 -5.72 -10.31
C CYS A 36 5.06 -4.96 -10.72
N ILE A 37 4.80 -3.77 -10.16
CA ILE A 37 3.57 -3.02 -10.48
C ILE A 37 3.54 -2.51 -11.92
N ILE A 38 4.69 -2.21 -12.52
CA ILE A 38 4.77 -1.88 -13.96
C ILE A 38 4.45 -3.11 -14.82
N MET A 39 4.92 -4.30 -14.43
CA MET A 39 4.58 -5.54 -15.13
C MET A 39 3.08 -5.87 -15.03
N VAL A 40 2.46 -5.61 -13.88
CA VAL A 40 0.99 -5.71 -13.71
C VAL A 40 0.27 -4.79 -14.71
N ALA A 41 0.74 -3.56 -14.87
CA ALA A 41 0.16 -2.59 -15.81
C ALA A 41 0.32 -3.02 -17.29
N LEU A 42 1.43 -3.69 -17.62
CA LEU A 42 1.74 -4.17 -18.98
C LEU A 42 1.01 -5.46 -19.36
N LEU A 43 0.58 -6.24 -18.37
CA LEU A 43 -0.06 -7.56 -18.55
C LEU A 43 -1.53 -7.47 -18.15
N PRO A 44 -2.43 -6.89 -18.96
CA PRO A 44 -3.83 -6.76 -18.58
C PRO A 44 -4.51 -8.14 -18.47
N THR A 45 -5.30 -8.32 -17.41
CA THR A 45 -6.29 -9.40 -17.31
C THR A 45 -7.44 -9.11 -18.28
N SER A 46 -7.96 -10.15 -18.93
CA SER A 46 -8.80 -10.11 -20.13
C SER A 46 -9.91 -9.04 -20.19
N LYS A 47 -10.20 -8.56 -21.41
CA LYS A 47 -11.26 -7.56 -21.68
C LYS A 47 -12.65 -8.18 -21.81
N ASP A 48 -13.66 -7.45 -21.32
CA ASP A 48 -15.04 -7.60 -21.81
C ASP A 48 -15.08 -7.24 -23.31
N ILE A 49 -15.72 -8.08 -24.11
CA ILE A 49 -15.82 -7.98 -25.58
C ILE A 49 -16.72 -6.80 -26.02
N TYR A 50 -17.33 -6.06 -25.10
CA TYR A 50 -18.29 -5.00 -25.42
C TYR A 50 -17.69 -3.60 -25.31
N GLY A 51 -17.20 -3.08 -26.43
CA GLY A 51 -16.88 -1.67 -26.60
C GLY A 51 -15.81 -1.44 -27.66
N CYS A 52 -15.97 -0.39 -28.47
CA CYS A 52 -15.09 0.05 -29.57
C CYS A 52 -13.64 0.40 -29.15
N SER A 53 -12.95 -0.47 -28.43
CA SER A 53 -11.54 -0.39 -28.10
C SER A 53 -10.77 -1.31 -29.03
N THR A 54 -10.01 -0.72 -29.95
CA THR A 54 -9.24 -1.39 -31.03
C THR A 54 -8.08 -2.27 -30.55
N GLN A 55 -7.91 -2.47 -29.24
CA GLN A 55 -6.92 -3.42 -28.73
C GLN A 55 -7.58 -4.77 -28.49
N VAL A 56 -7.54 -5.60 -29.53
CA VAL A 56 -7.78 -7.05 -29.49
C VAL A 56 -6.57 -7.68 -28.78
N TYR A 57 -6.65 -7.82 -27.46
CA TYR A 57 -5.71 -8.66 -26.71
C TYR A 57 -6.31 -10.06 -26.65
N HIS A 58 -5.63 -11.04 -27.26
CA HIS A 58 -5.98 -12.44 -27.06
C HIS A 58 -5.61 -12.81 -25.62
N PRO A 59 -6.59 -13.21 -24.77
CA PRO A 59 -6.29 -13.70 -23.43
C PRO A 59 -5.34 -14.90 -23.57
N ASN A 60 -4.08 -14.73 -23.17
CA ASN A 60 -3.17 -15.85 -23.00
C ASN A 60 -3.22 -16.24 -21.53
N ALA A 61 -3.52 -17.51 -21.24
CA ALA A 61 -3.56 -18.00 -19.86
C ALA A 61 -2.26 -17.66 -19.10
N LEU A 62 -1.12 -17.67 -19.80
CA LEU A 62 0.18 -17.27 -19.25
C LEU A 62 0.23 -15.80 -18.81
N GLY A 63 -0.35 -14.86 -19.55
CA GLY A 63 -0.33 -13.43 -19.18
C GLY A 63 -1.17 -13.15 -17.95
N GLU A 64 -2.30 -13.84 -17.81
CA GLU A 64 -3.15 -13.75 -16.61
C GLU A 64 -2.44 -14.32 -15.37
N GLU A 65 -1.74 -15.45 -15.50
CA GLU A 65 -0.92 -15.99 -14.41
C GLU A 65 0.23 -15.06 -14.02
N PHE A 66 0.92 -14.48 -15.00
CA PHE A 66 1.99 -13.51 -14.72
C PHE A 66 1.45 -12.24 -14.06
N HIS A 67 0.31 -11.70 -14.51
CA HIS A 67 -0.33 -10.56 -13.85
C HIS A 67 -0.59 -10.84 -12.37
N LYS A 68 -1.23 -11.97 -12.07
CA LYS A 68 -1.52 -12.39 -10.70
C LYS A 68 -0.25 -12.55 -9.87
N ALA A 69 0.80 -13.16 -10.44
CA ALA A 69 2.08 -13.35 -9.76
C ALA A 69 2.75 -12.00 -9.45
N PHE A 70 2.86 -11.10 -10.42
CA PHE A 70 3.47 -9.79 -10.20
C PHE A 70 2.65 -8.91 -9.24
N ALA A 71 1.32 -8.98 -9.29
CA ALA A 71 0.44 -8.27 -8.35
C ALA A 71 0.65 -8.78 -6.92
N ALA A 72 0.72 -10.10 -6.73
CA ALA A 72 1.00 -10.70 -5.43
C ALA A 72 2.39 -10.29 -4.91
N PHE A 73 3.44 -10.36 -5.73
CA PHE A 73 4.79 -9.95 -5.34
C PHE A 73 4.87 -8.47 -4.97
N PHE A 74 4.20 -7.60 -5.73
CA PHE A 74 4.10 -6.18 -5.40
C PHE A 74 3.44 -5.97 -4.03
N LEU A 75 2.24 -6.50 -3.82
CA LEU A 75 1.47 -6.30 -2.59
C LEU A 75 2.18 -6.87 -1.35
N LEU A 76 2.79 -8.06 -1.47
CA LEU A 76 3.56 -8.67 -0.39
C LEU A 76 4.80 -7.83 -0.04
N THR A 77 5.52 -7.33 -1.06
CA THR A 77 6.70 -6.47 -0.84
C THR A 77 6.31 -5.18 -0.12
N MET A 78 5.19 -4.55 -0.52
CA MET A 78 4.68 -3.35 0.14
C MET A 78 4.24 -3.63 1.59
N SER A 79 3.57 -4.75 1.84
CA SER A 79 3.18 -5.16 3.19
C SER A 79 4.40 -5.31 4.12
N VAL A 80 5.46 -5.98 3.63
CA VAL A 80 6.72 -6.13 4.37
C VAL A 80 7.39 -4.77 4.62
N LEU A 81 7.46 -3.90 3.61
CA LEU A 81 8.02 -2.55 3.75
C LEU A 81 7.29 -1.72 4.83
N PHE A 82 5.97 -1.81 4.90
CA PHE A 82 5.20 -1.10 5.94
C PHE A 82 5.49 -1.64 7.35
N CYS A 83 5.73 -2.94 7.50
CA CYS A 83 6.21 -3.49 8.76
C CYS A 83 7.62 -2.98 9.10
N VAL A 84 8.52 -2.85 8.13
CA VAL A 84 9.86 -2.27 8.33
C VAL A 84 9.78 -0.80 8.75
N PHE A 85 8.93 0.00 8.11
CA PHE A 85 8.75 1.42 8.46
C PHE A 85 8.28 1.65 9.91
N THR A 86 7.62 0.65 10.52
CA THR A 86 7.16 0.76 11.91
C THR A 86 8.26 0.56 12.96
N GLN A 87 9.41 -0.01 12.56
CA GLN A 87 10.51 -0.36 13.48
C GLN A 87 11.42 0.83 13.82
N ASN A 88 11.46 1.87 12.97
CA ASN A 88 12.24 3.08 13.20
C ASN A 88 11.46 4.09 14.06
N SER A 89 11.02 3.68 15.25
CA SER A 89 10.09 4.47 16.05
C SER A 89 10.78 5.58 16.84
N ASP A 90 10.68 6.80 16.31
CA ASP A 90 10.69 8.02 17.12
C ASP A 90 9.54 7.97 18.14
N THR A 91 9.73 8.53 19.33
CA THR A 91 8.77 8.40 20.45
C THR A 91 7.56 9.33 20.33
N SER A 92 7.59 10.25 19.35
CA SER A 92 6.57 11.26 19.12
C SER A 92 5.17 10.68 18.85
N GLN A 93 4.14 11.41 19.27
CA GLN A 93 2.74 11.02 19.01
C GLN A 93 2.45 10.89 17.50
N GLN A 94 3.15 11.69 16.70
CA GLN A 94 3.03 11.70 15.25
C GLN A 94 3.62 10.44 14.61
N ALA A 95 4.79 10.00 15.08
CA ALA A 95 5.39 8.73 14.69
C ALA A 95 4.49 7.54 15.03
N ARG A 96 3.84 7.56 16.21
CA ARG A 96 2.86 6.52 16.60
C ARG A 96 1.67 6.46 15.64
N ASN A 97 1.15 7.62 15.22
CA ASN A 97 0.04 7.69 14.27
C ASN A 97 0.43 7.14 12.89
N ARG A 98 1.62 7.49 12.37
CA ARG A 98 2.15 6.90 11.12
C ARG A 98 2.32 5.38 11.23
N ASN A 99 2.89 4.90 12.33
CA ASN A 99 3.07 3.47 12.57
C ASN A 99 1.73 2.72 12.69
N ARG A 100 0.70 3.34 13.23
CA ARG A 100 -0.66 2.76 13.23
C ARG A 100 -1.20 2.66 11.81
N LEU A 101 -1.05 3.71 11.01
CA LEU A 101 -1.49 3.72 9.61
C LEU A 101 -0.77 2.64 8.79
N TYR A 102 0.56 2.54 8.90
CA TYR A 102 1.33 1.48 8.22
C TYR A 102 0.86 0.08 8.59
N ARG A 103 0.61 -0.18 9.88
CA ARG A 103 0.10 -1.48 10.34
C ARG A 103 -1.29 -1.80 9.80
N VAL A 104 -2.19 -0.81 9.78
CA VAL A 104 -3.54 -1.00 9.21
C VAL A 104 -3.43 -1.31 7.71
N CYS A 105 -2.66 -0.52 6.94
CA CYS A 105 -2.46 -0.77 5.51
C CYS A 105 -1.82 -2.15 5.25
N ALA A 106 -0.80 -2.53 5.99
CA ALA A 106 -0.15 -3.84 5.86
C ALA A 106 -1.10 -5.00 6.16
N ALA A 107 -1.90 -4.89 7.23
CA ALA A 107 -2.91 -5.88 7.58
C ALA A 107 -3.98 -5.99 6.50
N THR A 108 -4.52 -4.86 6.01
CA THR A 108 -5.50 -4.81 4.93
C THR A 108 -4.97 -5.48 3.66
N ILE A 109 -3.75 -5.13 3.22
CA ILE A 109 -3.13 -5.72 2.03
C ILE A 109 -2.95 -7.23 2.21
N SER A 110 -2.47 -7.66 3.38
CA SER A 110 -2.24 -9.07 3.66
C SER A 110 -3.55 -9.85 3.60
N ILE A 111 -4.61 -9.36 4.26
CA ILE A 111 -5.94 -9.98 4.21
C ILE A 111 -6.43 -10.09 2.77
N ILE A 112 -6.32 -9.02 1.98
CA ILE A 112 -6.74 -9.01 0.57
C ILE A 112 -5.98 -10.07 -0.25
N VAL A 113 -4.65 -10.13 -0.12
CA VAL A 113 -3.83 -11.13 -0.84
C VAL A 113 -4.26 -12.55 -0.46
N PHE A 114 -4.44 -12.83 0.83
CA PHE A 114 -4.92 -14.13 1.29
C PHE A 114 -6.33 -14.45 0.76
N THR A 115 -7.25 -13.48 0.76
CA THR A 115 -8.60 -13.66 0.21
C THR A 115 -8.54 -13.97 -1.29
N ILE A 116 -7.74 -13.23 -2.07
CA ILE A 116 -7.59 -13.47 -3.52
C ILE A 116 -7.02 -14.87 -3.79
N VAL A 117 -6.02 -15.30 -3.01
CA VAL A 117 -5.43 -16.65 -3.14
C VAL A 117 -6.46 -17.73 -2.80
N ALA A 118 -7.23 -17.54 -1.72
CA ALA A 118 -8.24 -18.51 -1.27
C ALA A 118 -9.36 -18.70 -2.30
N ILE A 119 -9.83 -17.64 -2.96
CA ILE A 119 -10.87 -17.73 -4.00
C ILE A 119 -10.33 -18.23 -5.35
N SER A 120 -9.02 -18.11 -5.60
CA SER A 120 -8.41 -18.47 -6.89
C SER A 120 -7.92 -19.92 -6.96
N LYS A 121 -7.82 -20.64 -5.83
CA LYS A 121 -7.34 -22.02 -5.79
C LYS A 121 -8.51 -23.01 -5.59
N PRO A 122 -8.86 -23.82 -6.61
CA PRO A 122 -9.88 -24.86 -6.45
C PRO A 122 -9.42 -25.92 -5.44
N GLY A 123 -10.35 -26.40 -4.60
CA GLY A 123 -10.13 -27.41 -3.57
C GLY A 123 -9.76 -26.89 -2.18
N TRP A 124 -9.66 -25.57 -1.98
CA TRP A 124 -9.51 -24.96 -0.63
C TRP A 124 -10.86 -24.72 0.07
N LEU A 125 -11.95 -24.71 -0.69
CA LEU A 125 -13.30 -24.46 -0.23
C LEU A 125 -14.16 -25.71 -0.50
N ASP A 126 -15.15 -25.97 0.34
CA ASP A 126 -16.12 -27.04 0.08
C ASP A 126 -16.91 -26.73 -1.22
N GLN A 127 -17.37 -27.78 -1.93
CA GLN A 127 -18.06 -27.65 -3.22
C GLN A 127 -19.22 -26.64 -3.24
N GLN A 128 -19.97 -26.54 -2.14
CA GLN A 128 -21.08 -25.57 -2.01
C GLN A 128 -20.56 -24.13 -1.95
N SER A 129 -19.45 -23.90 -1.25
CA SER A 129 -18.78 -22.60 -1.15
C SER A 129 -18.13 -22.21 -2.49
N GLU A 130 -17.57 -23.17 -3.24
CA GLU A 130 -17.02 -22.90 -4.58
C GLU A 130 -18.09 -22.42 -5.56
N GLN A 131 -19.29 -23.03 -5.56
CA GLN A 131 -20.39 -22.60 -6.42
C GLN A 131 -20.89 -21.19 -6.06
N LEU A 132 -20.98 -20.88 -4.77
CA LEU A 132 -21.32 -19.52 -4.31
C LEU A 132 -20.27 -18.50 -4.76
N VAL A 133 -18.98 -18.80 -4.59
CA VAL A 133 -17.88 -17.92 -5.03
C VAL A 133 -17.88 -17.72 -6.56
N LEU A 134 -18.13 -18.78 -7.34
CA LEU A 134 -18.24 -18.68 -8.81
C LEU A 134 -19.40 -17.78 -9.25
N SER A 135 -20.56 -17.87 -8.59
CA SER A 135 -21.69 -16.98 -8.88
C SER A 135 -21.40 -15.51 -8.54
N TRP A 136 -20.70 -15.25 -7.44
CA TRP A 136 -20.35 -13.88 -7.04
C TRP A 136 -19.24 -13.27 -7.89
N THR A 137 -18.27 -14.09 -8.32
CA THR A 137 -17.11 -13.63 -9.10
C THR A 137 -17.48 -13.20 -10.51
N THR A 138 -18.49 -13.84 -11.11
CA THR A 138 -18.97 -13.55 -12.47
C THR A 138 -19.79 -12.26 -12.55
N GLU A 139 -20.51 -11.89 -11.48
CA GLU A 139 -21.40 -10.72 -11.49
C GLU A 139 -20.73 -9.42 -11.00
N TYR A 140 -19.90 -9.48 -9.95
CA TYR A 140 -19.39 -8.27 -9.28
C TYR A 140 -17.90 -7.99 -9.48
N LYS A 141 -17.16 -8.87 -10.17
CA LYS A 141 -15.69 -8.78 -10.35
C LYS A 141 -14.97 -8.43 -9.02
N PRO A 142 -15.18 -9.20 -7.93
CA PRO A 142 -14.71 -8.85 -6.59
C PRO A 142 -13.18 -8.75 -6.51
N VAL A 143 -12.44 -9.52 -7.30
CA VAL A 143 -10.97 -9.45 -7.38
C VAL A 143 -10.51 -8.05 -7.77
N PHE A 144 -11.14 -7.44 -8.78
CA PHE A 144 -10.80 -6.09 -9.22
C PHE A 144 -10.98 -5.05 -8.11
N TRP A 145 -12.08 -5.13 -7.35
CA TRP A 145 -12.33 -4.21 -6.23
C TRP A 145 -11.33 -4.40 -5.10
N LEU A 146 -10.99 -5.65 -4.78
CA LEU A 146 -9.97 -5.98 -3.78
C LEU A 146 -8.59 -5.43 -4.19
N GLU A 147 -8.21 -5.59 -5.45
CA GLU A 147 -6.98 -4.99 -6.01
C GLU A 147 -7.00 -3.46 -5.91
N TRP A 148 -8.14 -2.84 -6.20
CA TRP A 148 -8.32 -1.39 -6.11
C TRP A 148 -8.16 -0.87 -4.67
N ILE A 149 -8.76 -1.55 -3.69
CA ILE A 149 -8.62 -1.22 -2.27
C ILE A 149 -7.18 -1.43 -1.81
N ALA A 150 -6.52 -2.50 -2.24
CA ALA A 150 -5.12 -2.75 -1.92
C ALA A 150 -4.20 -1.67 -2.49
N LEU A 151 -4.42 -1.25 -3.74
CA LEU A 151 -3.68 -0.17 -4.38
C LEU A 151 -3.90 1.16 -3.63
N ALA A 152 -5.14 1.48 -3.24
CA ALA A 152 -5.44 2.66 -2.43
C ALA A 152 -4.73 2.63 -1.07
N ALA A 153 -4.71 1.47 -0.40
CA ALA A 153 -3.99 1.30 0.87
C ALA A 153 -2.48 1.54 0.70
N VAL A 154 -1.89 1.06 -0.40
CA VAL A 154 -0.49 1.34 -0.76
C VAL A 154 -0.26 2.82 -1.02
N SER A 155 -1.12 3.48 -1.80
CA SER A 155 -0.95 4.89 -2.11
C SER A 155 -1.05 5.77 -0.86
N ILE A 156 -2.00 5.51 0.05
CA ILE A 156 -2.20 6.29 1.28
C ILE A 156 -1.00 6.18 2.21
N SER A 157 -0.50 4.96 2.43
CA SER A 157 0.70 4.77 3.25
C SER A 157 1.94 5.39 2.58
N TRP A 158 2.07 5.30 1.26
CA TRP A 158 3.17 5.92 0.54
C TRP A 158 3.19 7.44 0.66
N LEU A 159 2.02 8.09 0.53
CA LEU A 159 1.87 9.53 0.76
C LEU A 159 2.22 9.93 2.21
N THR A 160 1.89 9.07 3.17
CA THR A 160 2.27 9.26 4.58
C THR A 160 3.80 9.17 4.78
N LYS A 161 4.48 8.25 4.07
CA LYS A 161 5.95 8.15 4.08
C LYS A 161 6.62 9.36 3.44
N GLY A 162 5.99 9.93 2.40
CA GLY A 162 6.41 11.20 1.79
C GLY A 162 6.12 12.45 2.63
N GLN A 163 5.65 12.30 3.87
CA GLN A 163 5.25 13.40 4.77
C GLN A 163 4.19 14.34 4.17
N TRP A 164 3.36 13.90 3.24
CA TRP A 164 2.21 14.71 2.77
C TRP A 164 1.13 14.84 3.84
N PHE A 165 1.05 13.83 4.70
CA PHE A 165 0.19 13.78 5.87
C PHE A 165 1.06 13.47 7.08
N LEU A 166 0.68 13.99 8.26
CA LEU A 166 1.42 13.77 9.50
C LEU A 166 2.90 14.26 9.42
N VAL A 167 3.11 15.48 8.93
CA VAL A 167 4.40 16.23 8.93
C VAL A 167 4.91 16.50 10.34
N ASP A 168 6.15 16.08 10.64
CA ASP A 168 6.78 16.35 11.94
C ASP A 168 6.91 17.87 12.19
N PRO A 169 6.71 18.36 13.43
CA PRO A 169 6.97 19.75 13.77
C PRO A 169 8.42 20.11 13.41
N LEU A 170 8.63 21.30 12.84
CA LEU A 170 9.99 21.78 12.54
C LEU A 170 10.84 21.73 13.82
N PRO A 171 12.10 21.26 13.74
CA PRO A 171 12.98 21.16 14.92
C PRO A 171 13.08 22.46 15.70
N GLN A 172 12.99 23.60 15.00
CA GLN A 172 13.06 24.94 15.59
C GLN A 172 11.84 25.27 16.46
N LEU A 173 10.64 24.83 16.05
CA LEU A 173 9.43 25.00 16.84
C LEU A 173 9.46 24.09 18.06
N GLN A 174 9.87 22.84 17.90
CA GLN A 174 10.01 21.89 19.01
C GLN A 174 10.95 22.41 20.10
N ASN A 175 12.12 22.93 19.72
CA ASN A 175 13.07 23.51 20.66
C ASN A 175 12.48 24.74 21.37
N SER A 176 11.76 25.61 20.66
CA SER A 176 11.12 26.80 21.27
C SER A 176 10.00 26.45 22.25
N PHE A 177 9.22 25.40 21.99
CA PHE A 177 8.18 24.94 22.92
C PHE A 177 8.78 24.31 24.17
N MET A 178 9.83 23.49 24.01
CA MET A 178 10.53 22.87 25.14
C MET A 178 11.16 23.95 26.03
N ASP A 179 11.82 24.95 25.44
CA ASP A 179 12.44 26.06 26.17
C ASP A 179 11.38 26.88 26.93
N ASN A 180 10.26 27.22 26.28
CA ASN A 180 9.15 27.92 26.93
C ASN A 180 8.51 27.12 28.07
N SER A 181 8.31 25.80 27.92
CA SER A 181 7.78 24.96 29.00
C SER A 181 8.74 24.90 30.19
N TYR A 182 10.04 24.77 29.93
CA TYR A 182 11.05 24.70 30.98
C TYR A 182 11.15 26.03 31.75
N GLN A 183 11.09 27.16 31.05
CA GLN A 183 11.04 28.48 31.69
C GLN A 183 9.78 28.69 32.53
N SER A 184 8.63 28.19 32.08
CA SER A 184 7.39 28.29 32.84
C SER A 184 7.46 27.53 34.17
N GLU A 185 7.97 26.29 34.16
CA GLU A 185 8.19 25.47 35.38
C GLU A 185 9.20 26.11 36.33
N GLN A 186 10.31 26.66 35.81
CA GLN A 186 11.30 27.36 36.63
C GLN A 186 10.71 28.59 37.31
N SER A 187 9.86 29.36 36.60
CA SER A 187 9.21 30.55 37.17
C SER A 187 8.18 30.20 38.26
N GLU A 188 7.48 29.08 38.09
CA GLU A 188 6.47 28.60 39.03
C GLU A 188 7.14 28.04 40.28
N TYR A 189 8.23 27.28 40.10
CA TYR A 189 9.08 26.83 41.20
C TYR A 189 9.63 28.02 41.99
N ALA A 190 10.20 29.04 41.33
CA ALA A 190 10.74 30.23 42.00
C ALA A 190 9.68 31.01 42.81
N LYS A 191 8.41 31.00 42.39
CA LYS A 191 7.31 31.59 43.15
C LYS A 191 6.88 30.75 44.36
N SER A 192 7.16 29.45 44.37
CA SER A 192 6.76 28.55 45.48
C SER A 192 7.71 28.60 46.69
N ILE A 193 8.92 29.13 46.50
CA ILE A 193 9.99 29.19 47.53
C ILE A 193 10.11 30.56 48.21
N ASN A 194 9.30 31.55 47.80
CA ASN A 194 9.19 32.87 48.41
C ASN A 194 7.81 33.05 49.04
#